data_AF-A0A060CQW7-F1
#
_entry.id   AF-A0A060CQW7-F1
#
_cell.length_a   1.000
_cell.length_b   1.000
_cell.length_c   1.000
_cell.angle_alpha   90.00
_cell.angle_beta   90.00
_cell.angle_gamma   90.00
#
_symmetry.space_group_name_H-M   'P 1'
#
loop_
_entity.id
_entity.type
_entity.pdbx_description
1 polymer ?
#
loop_
_entity_poly.entity_id
_entity_poly.type
_entity_poly.pdbx_seq_one_letter_code
_entity_poly.pdbx_strand_id
1 'polypeptide(L)'
;MIKIVISGYYGFANAGDEAMLSAITSSLQDMIPGAEITVITGNCSMTSANHNVKTVYRMNFLGIAAAICRCDILISGGGSLLQNVTSSRSLYYYLYIIRTALFFH
;
A
#
# COMPACT_ATOMS: atom_id res chain seq x y z
N MET A 1 10.82 13.92 7.38
CA MET A 1 10.71 13.20 6.10
C MET A 1 9.25 12.84 5.89
N ILE A 2 8.75 12.99 4.67
CA ILE A 2 7.35 12.66 4.33
C ILE A 2 7.19 11.14 4.36
N LYS A 3 6.14 10.66 5.04
CA LYS A 3 5.81 9.23 5.17
C LYS A 3 4.61 8.90 4.32
N ILE A 4 4.80 7.94 3.41
CA ILE A 4 3.79 7.54 2.44
C ILE A 4 3.43 6.07 2.68
N VAL A 5 2.14 5.80 2.83
CA VAL A 5 1.62 4.43 2.84
C VAL A 5 0.97 4.13 1.50
N ILE A 6 1.31 3.00 0.89
CA ILE A 6 0.70 2.53 -0.36
C ILE A 6 -0.10 1.26 -0.08
N SER A 7 -1.38 1.26 -0.42
CA SER A 7 -2.25 0.09 -0.36
C SER A 7 -2.60 -0.40 -1.76
N GLY A 8 -2.55 -1.70 -2.01
CA GLY A 8 -2.93 -2.29 -3.29
C GLY A 8 -2.95 -3.82 -3.24
N TYR A 9 -2.96 -4.47 -4.40
CA TYR A 9 -2.87 -5.92 -4.52
C TYR A 9 -1.42 -6.36 -4.80
N TYR A 10 -0.50 -5.99 -3.92
CA TYR A 10 0.93 -6.27 -4.06
C TYR A 10 1.35 -7.48 -3.22
N GLY A 11 2.44 -8.14 -3.59
CA GLY A 11 2.94 -9.31 -2.87
C GLY A 11 2.39 -10.64 -3.36
N PHE A 12 1.68 -10.65 -4.50
CA PHE A 12 1.02 -11.84 -5.05
C PHE A 12 1.62 -12.31 -6.38
N ALA A 13 2.82 -11.81 -6.73
CA ALA A 13 3.51 -12.12 -7.98
C ALA A 13 2.70 -11.83 -9.25
N ASN A 14 1.75 -10.88 -9.18
CA ASN A 14 1.07 -10.35 -10.36
C ASN A 14 1.97 -9.31 -11.02
N ALA A 15 2.48 -9.63 -12.21
CA ALA A 15 3.43 -8.75 -12.91
C ALA A 15 2.86 -7.34 -13.17
N GLY A 16 1.56 -7.22 -13.44
CA GLY A 16 0.91 -5.92 -13.66
C GLY A 16 0.86 -5.06 -12.40
N ASP A 17 0.44 -5.65 -11.28
CA ASP A 17 0.39 -4.94 -9.99
C ASP A 17 1.80 -4.58 -9.50
N GLU A 18 2.77 -5.49 -9.62
CA GLU A 18 4.15 -5.22 -9.24
C GLU A 18 4.79 -4.13 -10.12
N ALA A 19 4.55 -4.15 -11.44
CA ALA A 19 5.02 -3.08 -12.34
C ALA A 19 4.40 -1.72 -12.00
N MET A 20 3.10 -1.70 -11.65
CA MET A 20 2.42 -0.49 -11.20
C MET A 20 3.03 0.01 -9.88
N LEU A 21 3.33 -0.88 -8.94
CA LEU A 21 4.01 -0.51 -7.69
C LEU A 21 5.37 0.13 -7.98
N SER A 22 6.21 -0.50 -8.82
CA SER A 22 7.51 0.05 -9.20
C SER A 22 7.39 1.45 -9.80
N ALA A 23 6.43 1.66 -10.71
CA ALA A 23 6.21 2.97 -11.32
C ALA A 23 5.85 4.04 -10.28
N ILE A 24 4.96 3.71 -9.33
CA ILE A 24 4.57 4.62 -8.25
C ILE A 24 5.76 4.91 -7.33
N THR A 25 6.49 3.89 -6.87
CA THR A 25 7.61 4.07 -5.93
C THR A 25 8.74 4.87 -6.53
N SER A 26 9.14 4.58 -7.79
CA SER A 26 10.19 5.32 -8.48
C SER A 26 9.79 6.78 -8.68
N SER A 27 8.56 7.03 -9.15
CA SER A 27 8.07 8.40 -9.37
C SER A 27 8.03 9.21 -8.07
N LEU A 28 7.65 8.59 -6.95
CA LEU A 28 7.63 9.25 -5.64
C LEU A 28 9.04 9.53 -5.11
N GLN A 29 9.99 8.62 -5.30
CA GLN A 29 11.37 8.81 -4.90
C GLN A 29 12.03 9.95 -5.69
N ASP A 30 11.72 10.06 -6.98
CA ASP A 30 12.22 11.13 -7.85
C ASP A 30 11.62 12.50 -7.48
N MET A 31 10.30 12.54 -7.21
CA MET A 31 9.61 13.80 -6.85
C MET A 31 9.89 14.26 -5.43
N ILE A 32 10.06 13.32 -4.49
CA ILE A 32 10.22 13.60 -3.05
C ILE A 32 11.45 12.83 -2.53
N PRO A 33 12.66 13.37 -2.75
CA PRO A 33 13.88 12.76 -2.24
C PRO A 33 13.82 12.54 -0.73
N GLY A 34 14.07 11.30 -0.30
CA GLY A 34 14.00 10.92 1.11
C GLY A 34 12.59 10.65 1.66
N ALA A 35 11.57 10.48 0.81
CA ALA A 35 10.28 9.97 1.24
C ALA A 35 10.42 8.54 1.83
N GLU A 36 9.77 8.29 2.97
CA GLU A 36 9.68 6.95 3.54
C GLU A 36 8.43 6.26 3.02
N ILE A 37 8.61 5.28 2.13
CA ILE A 37 7.50 4.53 1.54
C ILE A 37 7.28 3.22 2.30
N THR A 38 6.04 2.99 2.72
CA THR A 38 5.57 1.75 3.35
C THR A 38 4.47 1.12 2.50
N VAL A 39 4.67 -0.13 2.06
CA VAL A 39 3.70 -0.84 1.21
C VAL A 39 2.95 -1.91 2.00
N ILE A 40 1.63 -1.90 1.91
CA ILE A 40 0.79 -2.98 2.42
C ILE A 40 0.81 -4.12 1.39
N THR A 41 1.29 -5.30 1.78
CA THR A 41 1.61 -6.39 0.85
C THR A 41 1.27 -7.78 1.41
N GLY A 42 0.95 -8.73 0.52
CA GLY A 42 0.83 -10.15 0.84
C GLY A 42 2.16 -10.85 1.10
N ASN A 43 3.29 -10.31 0.63
CA ASN A 43 4.62 -10.88 0.79
C ASN A 43 5.65 -9.79 1.08
N CYS A 44 5.93 -9.57 2.36
CA CYS A 44 6.87 -8.53 2.82
C CYS A 44 8.28 -8.69 2.26
N SER A 45 8.82 -9.91 2.25
CA SER A 45 10.18 -10.17 1.79
C SER A 45 10.34 -9.87 0.31
N MET A 46 9.41 -10.34 -0.53
CA MET A 46 9.45 -10.10 -1.97
C MET A 46 9.28 -8.62 -2.30
N THR A 47 8.26 -7.96 -1.72
CA THR A 47 7.98 -6.55 -2.03
C THR A 47 9.10 -5.63 -1.53
N SER A 48 9.66 -5.89 -0.34
CA SER A 48 10.77 -5.08 0.17
C SER A 48 12.03 -5.24 -0.68
N ALA A 49 12.36 -6.47 -1.09
CA ALA A 49 13.51 -6.74 -1.93
C ALA A 49 13.39 -6.12 -3.33
N ASN A 50 12.22 -6.21 -3.96
CA ASN A 50 12.03 -5.76 -5.34
C ASN A 50 11.92 -4.25 -5.49
N HIS A 51 11.35 -3.56 -4.49
CA HIS A 51 11.04 -2.12 -4.60
C HIS A 51 11.84 -1.24 -3.62
N ASN A 52 12.67 -1.84 -2.76
CA ASN A 52 13.46 -1.14 -1.73
C ASN A 52 12.62 -0.23 -0.82
N VAL A 53 11.51 -0.78 -0.31
CA VAL A 53 10.53 -0.08 0.53
C VAL A 53 10.32 -0.80 1.87
N LYS A 54 9.78 -0.07 2.85
CA LYS A 54 9.23 -0.68 4.06
C LYS A 54 7.95 -1.43 3.70
N THR A 55 7.62 -2.48 4.46
CA THR A 55 6.42 -3.27 4.20
C THR A 55 5.63 -3.55 5.46
N VAL A 56 4.31 -3.69 5.30
CA VAL A 56 3.41 -4.17 6.33
C VAL A 56 2.59 -5.31 5.74
N TYR A 57 2.49 -6.41 6.47
CA TYR A 57 1.71 -7.55 6.02
C TYR A 57 0.22 -7.21 5.95
N ARG A 58 -0.43 -7.55 4.84
CA ARG A 58 -1.84 -7.28 4.52
C ARG A 58 -2.83 -7.71 5.61
N MET A 59 -2.57 -8.81 6.32
CA MET A 59 -3.48 -9.29 7.37
C MET A 59 -3.13 -8.72 8.75
N ASN A 60 -2.06 -7.94 8.87
CA ASN A 60 -1.69 -7.26 10.11
C ASN A 60 -2.46 -5.93 10.24
N PHE A 61 -3.75 -6.03 10.58
CA PHE A 61 -4.64 -4.87 10.70
C PHE A 61 -4.13 -3.80 11.67
N LEU A 62 -3.52 -4.21 12.79
CA LEU A 62 -2.92 -3.29 13.77
C LEU A 62 -1.67 -2.60 13.20
N GLY A 63 -0.81 -3.34 12.50
CA GLY A 63 0.35 -2.77 11.80
C GLY A 63 -0.06 -1.79 10.70
N ILE A 64 -1.13 -2.10 9.97
CA ILE A 64 -1.72 -1.21 8.96
C ILE A 64 -2.22 0.07 9.62
N ALA A 65 -3.02 -0.04 10.69
CA ALA A 65 -3.53 1.12 11.40
C ALA A 65 -2.41 1.99 11.99
N ALA A 66 -1.37 1.37 12.57
CA ALA A 66 -0.21 2.06 13.08
C ALA A 66 0.61 2.77 11.98
N ALA A 67 0.73 2.15 10.80
CA ALA A 67 1.40 2.76 9.65
C ALA A 67 0.59 3.97 9.12
N ILE A 68 -0.72 3.82 8.99
CA ILE A 68 -1.63 4.89 8.52
C ILE A 68 -1.66 6.04 9.52
N CYS A 69 -1.76 5.78 10.82
CA CYS A 69 -1.77 6.81 11.87
C CYS A 69 -0.48 7.68 11.87
N ARG A 70 0.61 7.17 11.29
CA ARG A 70 1.92 7.85 11.26
C ARG A 70 2.29 8.39 9.88
N CYS A 71 1.48 8.13 8.86
CA CYS A 71 1.77 8.59 7.51
C CYS A 71 1.24 10.01 7.29
N ASP A 72 1.82 10.74 6.36
CA ASP A 72 1.30 12.02 5.90
C ASP A 72 0.37 11.83 4.69
N ILE A 73 0.59 10.75 3.92
CA ILE A 73 -0.13 10.46 2.67
C ILE A 73 -0.44 8.95 2.61
N LEU A 74 -1.72 8.63 2.38
CA LEU A 74 -2.15 7.30 1.96
C LEU A 74 -2.47 7.31 0.46
N ILE A 75 -1.81 6.44 -0.31
CA ILE A 75 -2.09 6.21 -1.73
C ILE A 75 -2.72 4.83 -1.88
N SER A 76 -3.93 4.78 -2.43
CA SER A 76 -4.49 3.54 -2.94
C SER A 76 -4.03 3.34 -4.38
N GLY A 77 -3.38 2.22 -4.67
CA GLY A 77 -2.97 1.84 -6.00
C GLY A 77 -4.14 1.77 -6.97
N GLY A 78 -3.83 1.70 -8.27
CA GLY A 78 -4.83 1.59 -9.32
C GLY A 78 -5.49 0.20 -9.43
N GLY A 79 -6.31 0.05 -10.46
CA GLY A 79 -6.93 -1.21 -10.84
C GLY A 79 -8.26 -1.49 -10.14
N SER A 80 -8.50 -2.76 -9.85
CA SER A 80 -9.78 -3.34 -9.42
C SER A 80 -10.01 -3.32 -7.90
N LEU A 81 -9.36 -2.43 -7.15
CA LEU A 81 -9.38 -2.51 -5.67
C LEU A 81 -10.79 -2.32 -5.09
N LEU A 82 -11.55 -1.38 -5.63
CA LEU A 82 -12.91 -1.04 -5.17
C LEU A 82 -13.99 -1.69 -6.06
N GLN A 83 -13.93 -3.02 -6.20
CA GLN A 83 -14.98 -3.78 -6.86
C GLN A 83 -15.38 -5.01 -6.03
N ASN A 84 -16.58 -5.52 -6.27
CA ASN A 84 -17.10 -6.74 -5.66
C ASN A 84 -17.17 -7.94 -6.64
N VAL A 85 -16.66 -7.80 -7.87
CA VAL A 85 -16.71 -8.84 -8.91
C VAL A 85 -15.98 -10.11 -8.49
N THR A 86 -14.82 -9.97 -7.85
CA THR A 86 -14.01 -11.11 -7.40
C THR A 86 -14.34 -11.55 -5.97
N SER A 87 -14.69 -10.62 -5.08
CA SER A 87 -15.22 -10.91 -3.74
C SER A 87 -15.67 -9.64 -3.01
N SER A 88 -16.78 -9.69 -2.28
CA SER A 88 -17.17 -8.63 -1.33
C SER A 88 -16.15 -8.40 -0.22
N ARG A 89 -15.34 -9.43 0.14
CA ARG A 89 -14.32 -9.30 1.20
C ARG A 89 -13.21 -8.32 0.82
N SER A 90 -12.82 -8.31 -0.46
CA SER A 90 -11.80 -7.38 -0.97
C SER A 90 -12.28 -5.94 -0.86
N LEU A 91 -13.54 -5.69 -1.21
CA LEU A 91 -14.16 -4.37 -1.08
C LEU A 91 -14.12 -3.88 0.38
N TYR A 92 -14.61 -4.68 1.33
CA TYR A 92 -14.59 -4.29 2.75
C TYR A 92 -13.17 -4.08 3.30
N TYR A 93 -12.19 -4.84 2.81
CA TYR A 93 -10.79 -4.67 3.17
C TYR A 93 -10.24 -3.30 2.76
N TYR A 94 -10.46 -2.88 1.50
CA TYR A 94 -9.98 -1.56 1.06
C TYR A 94 -10.80 -0.41 1.69
N LEU A 95 -12.10 -0.61 1.93
CA LEU A 95 -12.90 0.36 2.70
C LEU A 95 -12.40 0.51 4.14
N TYR A 96 -11.97 -0.57 4.79
CA TYR A 96 -11.34 -0.49 6.11
C TYR A 96 -10.07 0.37 6.08
N ILE A 97 -9.20 0.19 5.08
CA ILE A 97 -7.97 0.98 4.93
C ILE A 97 -8.30 2.47 4.77
N ILE A 98 -9.21 2.81 3.87
CA ILE A 98 -9.63 4.19 3.61
C ILE A 98 -10.27 4.79 4.88
N ARG A 99 -11.17 4.05 5.54
CA ARG A 99 -11.82 4.49 6.77
C ARG A 99 -10.82 4.72 7.90
N THR A 100 -9.79 3.90 7.99
CA THR A 100 -8.72 4.06 8.98
C THR A 100 -7.94 5.35 8.74
N ALA A 101 -7.67 5.71 7.47
CA ALA A 101 -7.04 6.98 7.15
C ALA A 101 -7.91 8.19 7.54
N LEU A 102 -9.21 8.16 7.19
CA LEU A 102 -10.17 9.20 7.58
C LEU A 102 -10.37 9.34 9.09
N PHE A 103 -10.05 8.30 9.86
CA PHE A 103 -10.17 8.35 11.31
C PHE A 103 -8.97 9.07 11.97
N PHE A 104 -7.79 8.99 11.37
CA PHE A 104 -6.55 9.53 11.92
C PHE A 104 -6.15 10.91 11.36
N HIS A 105 -6.79 11.37 10.28
CA HIS A 105 -6.53 12.64 9.60
C HIS A 105 -7.84 13.40 9.40
#